data_AF-C3MK34-F1
#
_entry.id   AF-C3MK34-F1
#
_cell.length_a   1.000
_cell.length_b   1.000
_cell.length_c   1.000
_cell.angle_alpha   90.00
_cell.angle_beta   90.00
_cell.angle_gamma   90.00
#
_symmetry.space_group_name_H-M   'P 1'
#
loop_
_entity.id
_entity.type
_entity.pdbx_description
1 polymer ?
#
loop_
_entity_poly.entity_id
_entity_poly.type
_entity_poly.pdbx_seq_one_letter_code
_entity_poly.pdbx_strand_id
1 'polypeptide(L)'
;MKASYTLPLSILMIVLPIVPGLVDSFIAFLVGALIDFIVAVYVLISEKPWANDIKTAISTLYFTALSTFADVAGVFFVMAYQDEYKFAIVTLTLSIPFIYNLFLVLKSVLPNIIKRDILYVGNGFFAFILVLIIGAIIGRAFITNFYALLPLYTGFLILAIIALFYFRKK
;
A
#
# COMPACT_ATOMS: atom_id res chain seq x y z
N MET A 1 -17.67 4.99 -0.36
CA MET A 1 -18.18 3.59 -0.48
C MET A 1 -18.91 3.12 0.79
N LYS A 2 -19.95 2.28 0.69
CA LYS A 2 -20.56 1.63 1.88
C LYS A 2 -19.57 0.63 2.49
N ALA A 3 -19.43 0.62 3.82
CA ALA A 3 -18.51 -0.26 4.54
C ALA A 3 -18.67 -1.75 4.22
N SER A 4 -19.87 -2.20 3.83
CA SER A 4 -20.15 -3.59 3.46
C SER A 4 -19.40 -4.05 2.20
N TYR A 5 -19.00 -3.14 1.31
CA TYR A 5 -18.30 -3.48 0.07
C TYR A 5 -16.79 -3.31 0.17
N THR A 6 -16.29 -2.62 1.21
CA THR A 6 -14.85 -2.39 1.40
C THR A 6 -14.10 -3.70 1.55
N LEU A 7 -14.57 -4.62 2.41
CA LEU A 7 -13.87 -5.87 2.67
C LEU A 7 -13.82 -6.81 1.44
N PRO A 8 -14.93 -7.12 0.76
CA PRO A 8 -14.89 -7.95 -0.45
C PRO A 8 -14.03 -7.36 -1.56
N LEU A 9 -14.09 -6.03 -1.75
CA LEU A 9 -13.27 -5.34 -2.74
C LEU A 9 -11.79 -5.44 -2.39
N SER A 10 -11.42 -5.24 -1.13
CA SER A 10 -10.03 -5.39 -0.67
C SER A 10 -9.51 -6.81 -0.88
N ILE A 11 -10.32 -7.84 -0.60
CA ILE A 11 -9.93 -9.23 -0.87
C ILE A 11 -9.69 -9.45 -2.36
N LEU A 12 -10.60 -8.96 -3.21
CA LEU A 12 -10.46 -9.08 -4.67
C LEU A 12 -9.17 -8.41 -5.17
N MET A 13 -8.94 -7.16 -4.75
CA MET A 13 -7.76 -6.37 -5.08
C MET A 13 -6.45 -7.08 -4.70
N ILE A 14 -6.43 -7.74 -3.53
CA ILE A 14 -5.26 -8.53 -3.07
C ILE A 14 -5.05 -9.77 -3.92
N VAL A 15 -6.11 -10.55 -4.16
CA VAL A 15 -6.00 -11.88 -4.79
C VAL A 15 -5.60 -11.78 -6.25
N LEU A 16 -6.09 -10.75 -6.97
CA LEU A 16 -5.93 -10.58 -8.41
C LEU A 16 -4.47 -10.58 -8.89
N PRO A 17 -3.52 -9.82 -8.30
CA PRO A 17 -2.12 -9.88 -8.69
C PRO A 17 -1.31 -10.93 -7.91
N ILE A 18 -1.67 -11.25 -6.65
CA ILE A 18 -0.90 -12.18 -5.82
C ILE A 18 -0.95 -13.61 -6.34
N VAL A 19 -2.16 -14.12 -6.65
CA VAL A 19 -2.31 -15.52 -7.10
C VAL A 19 -1.56 -15.78 -8.40
N PRO A 20 -1.66 -14.92 -9.43
CA PRO A 20 -0.82 -15.05 -10.62
C PRO A 20 0.69 -14.98 -10.35
N GLY A 21 1.13 -14.14 -9.41
CA GLY A 21 2.55 -14.09 -9.01
C GLY A 21 3.03 -15.38 -8.34
N LEU A 22 2.17 -16.03 -7.54
CA LEU A 22 2.47 -17.32 -6.91
C LEU A 22 2.65 -18.46 -7.91
N VAL A 23 1.99 -18.40 -9.07
CA VAL A 23 2.07 -19.44 -10.11
C VAL A 23 2.95 -19.03 -11.29
N ASP A 24 3.74 -17.96 -11.14
CA ASP A 24 4.65 -17.42 -12.15
C ASP A 24 3.99 -17.15 -13.52
N SER A 25 2.77 -16.60 -13.49
CA SER A 25 2.02 -16.28 -14.71
C SER A 25 2.01 -14.77 -14.98
N PHE A 26 2.95 -14.31 -15.82
CA PHE A 26 3.08 -12.88 -16.14
C PHE A 26 1.82 -12.27 -16.77
N ILE A 27 1.18 -12.96 -17.72
CA ILE A 27 -0.02 -12.43 -18.38
C ILE A 27 -1.19 -12.33 -17.39
N ALA A 28 -1.39 -13.34 -16.54
CA ALA A 28 -2.44 -13.29 -15.53
C ALA A 28 -2.14 -12.22 -14.48
N PHE A 29 -0.87 -12.03 -14.10
CA PHE A 29 -0.45 -10.96 -13.20
C PHE A 29 -0.77 -9.58 -13.80
N LEU A 30 -0.38 -9.35 -15.06
CA LEU A 30 -0.63 -8.09 -15.75
C LEU A 30 -2.13 -7.77 -15.81
N VAL A 31 -2.97 -8.74 -16.15
CA VAL A 31 -4.43 -8.56 -16.20
C VAL A 31 -4.99 -8.28 -14.80
N GLY A 32 -4.57 -9.05 -13.79
CA GLY A 32 -4.99 -8.86 -12.41
C GLY A 32 -4.62 -7.48 -11.86
N ALA A 33 -3.36 -7.07 -12.05
CA ALA A 33 -2.83 -5.78 -11.65
C ALA A 33 -3.51 -4.62 -12.40
N LEU A 34 -3.85 -4.78 -13.69
CA LEU A 34 -4.61 -3.77 -14.43
C LEU A 34 -6.04 -3.59 -13.90
N ILE A 35 -6.73 -4.69 -13.58
CA ILE A 35 -8.08 -4.61 -12.99
C ILE A 35 -8.00 -3.91 -11.63
N ASP A 36 -7.05 -4.31 -10.79
CA ASP A 36 -6.81 -3.71 -9.48
C ASP A 36 -6.46 -2.21 -9.59
N PHE A 37 -5.59 -1.84 -10.52
CA PHE A 37 -5.26 -0.45 -10.85
C PHE A 37 -6.50 0.35 -11.27
N ILE A 38 -7.36 -0.20 -12.13
CA ILE A 38 -8.60 0.47 -12.56
C ILE A 38 -9.49 0.76 -11.35
N VAL A 39 -9.60 -0.18 -10.41
CA VAL A 39 -10.35 0.02 -9.18
C VAL A 39 -9.72 1.14 -8.35
N ALA A 40 -8.39 1.13 -8.14
CA ALA A 40 -7.70 2.16 -7.39
C ALA A 40 -7.88 3.57 -8.00
N VAL A 41 -7.76 3.68 -9.33
CA VAL A 41 -7.99 4.93 -10.08
C VAL A 41 -9.45 5.37 -9.98
N TYR A 42 -10.40 4.44 -10.10
CA TYR A 42 -11.83 4.74 -9.95
C TYR A 42 -12.13 5.34 -8.57
N VAL A 43 -11.58 4.75 -7.50
CA VAL A 43 -11.72 5.29 -6.14
C VAL A 43 -11.08 6.67 -6.03
N LEU A 44 -9.87 6.84 -6.58
CA LEU A 44 -9.15 8.12 -6.59
C LEU A 44 -9.96 9.24 -7.26
N ILE A 45 -10.55 8.96 -8.43
CA ILE A 45 -11.35 9.92 -9.20
C ILE A 45 -12.71 10.18 -8.55
N SER A 46 -13.33 9.16 -7.97
CA SER A 46 -14.67 9.29 -7.38
C SER A 46 -14.64 10.07 -6.06
N GLU A 47 -13.66 9.77 -5.20
CA GLU A 47 -13.53 10.39 -3.88
C GLU A 47 -12.77 11.74 -3.93
N LYS A 48 -12.12 12.08 -5.05
CA LYS A 48 -11.45 13.37 -5.32
C LYS A 48 -10.65 13.92 -4.12
N PRO A 49 -9.64 13.19 -3.63
CA PRO A 49 -8.94 13.55 -2.38
C PRO A 49 -8.22 14.90 -2.42
N TRP A 50 -7.95 15.46 -3.62
CA TRP A 50 -7.35 16.79 -3.78
C TRP A 50 -8.33 17.96 -3.55
N ALA A 51 -9.64 17.71 -3.63
CA ALA A 51 -10.68 18.73 -3.47
C ALA A 51 -11.42 18.60 -2.12
N ASN A 52 -11.22 17.49 -1.41
CA ASN A 52 -11.89 17.15 -0.16
C ASN A 52 -10.96 17.28 1.05
N ASP A 53 -11.45 16.85 2.22
CA ASP A 53 -10.71 16.92 3.47
C ASP A 53 -9.60 15.85 3.58
N ILE A 54 -8.67 16.07 4.51
CA ILE A 54 -7.54 15.16 4.75
C ILE A 54 -7.98 13.73 5.12
N LYS A 55 -9.16 13.56 5.74
CA LYS A 55 -9.68 12.22 6.05
C LYS A 55 -10.05 11.47 4.78
N THR A 56 -10.67 12.14 3.80
CA THR A 56 -10.95 11.56 2.49
C THR A 56 -9.65 11.19 1.78
N ALA A 57 -8.63 12.05 1.79
CA ALA A 57 -7.32 11.75 1.20
C ALA A 57 -6.68 10.48 1.80
N ILE A 58 -6.76 10.34 3.12
CA ILE A 58 -6.22 9.16 3.82
C ILE A 58 -7.06 7.90 3.58
N SER A 59 -8.38 8.02 3.52
CA SER A 59 -9.26 6.90 3.16
C SER A 59 -9.01 6.42 1.73
N THR A 60 -8.77 7.33 0.80
CA THR A 60 -8.41 6.98 -0.58
C THR A 60 -7.00 6.38 -0.66
N LEU A 61 -6.09 6.82 0.24
CA LEU A 61 -4.73 6.30 0.31
C LEU A 61 -4.71 4.84 0.72
N TYR A 62 -5.68 4.40 1.54
CA TYR A 62 -5.86 2.98 1.83
C TYR A 62 -6.03 2.14 0.57
N PHE A 63 -6.92 2.52 -0.34
CA PHE A 63 -7.19 1.72 -1.55
C PHE A 63 -6.03 1.78 -2.54
N THR A 64 -5.42 2.95 -2.75
CA THR A 64 -4.27 3.05 -3.65
C THR A 64 -3.05 2.32 -3.08
N ALA A 65 -2.81 2.40 -1.77
CA ALA A 65 -1.76 1.63 -1.10
C ALA A 65 -2.01 0.13 -1.12
N LEU A 66 -3.28 -0.30 -0.96
CA LEU A 66 -3.66 -1.70 -1.02
C LEU A 66 -3.36 -2.30 -2.40
N SER A 67 -3.69 -1.56 -3.46
CA SER A 67 -3.41 -1.97 -4.83
C SER A 67 -1.90 -2.16 -5.06
N THR A 68 -1.11 -1.13 -4.73
CA THR A 68 0.37 -1.23 -4.84
C THR A 68 0.95 -2.34 -3.96
N PHE A 69 0.41 -2.56 -2.76
CA PHE A 69 0.83 -3.65 -1.90
C PHE A 69 0.56 -5.02 -2.54
N ALA A 70 -0.62 -5.22 -3.13
CA ALA A 70 -0.99 -6.46 -3.78
C ALA A 70 -0.06 -6.78 -4.96
N ASP A 71 0.22 -5.79 -5.80
CA ASP A 71 1.16 -5.92 -6.92
C ASP A 71 2.57 -6.28 -6.42
N VAL A 72 3.09 -5.55 -5.43
CA VAL A 72 4.41 -5.81 -4.83
C VAL A 72 4.47 -7.20 -4.19
N ALA A 73 3.41 -7.64 -3.53
CA ALA A 73 3.33 -8.98 -2.96
C ALA A 73 3.35 -10.05 -4.07
N GLY A 74 2.67 -9.83 -5.19
CA GLY A 74 2.78 -10.69 -6.37
C GLY A 74 4.22 -10.76 -6.91
N VAL A 75 4.90 -9.61 -7.06
CA VAL A 75 6.31 -9.58 -7.48
C VAL A 75 7.20 -10.33 -6.50
N PHE A 76 6.97 -10.16 -5.18
CA PHE A 76 7.75 -10.82 -4.15
C PHE A 76 7.72 -12.35 -4.30
N PHE A 77 6.58 -12.93 -4.66
CA PHE A 77 6.48 -14.36 -4.92
C PHE A 77 7.20 -14.78 -6.22
N VAL A 78 7.20 -13.93 -7.24
CA VAL A 78 7.94 -14.17 -8.49
C VAL A 78 9.45 -14.04 -8.32
N MET A 79 9.96 -13.31 -7.33
CA MET A 79 11.41 -13.23 -7.07
C MET A 79 12.06 -14.59 -6.79
N ALA A 80 11.27 -15.61 -6.43
CA ALA A 80 11.75 -16.99 -6.33
C ALA A 80 12.05 -17.65 -7.71
N TYR A 81 11.58 -17.05 -8.81
CA TYR A 81 11.53 -17.62 -10.16
C TYR A 81 12.23 -16.76 -11.24
N GLN A 82 13.44 -16.22 -10.96
CA GLN A 82 14.42 -15.61 -11.91
C GLN A 82 13.99 -14.51 -12.92
N ASP A 83 12.70 -14.25 -13.17
CA ASP A 83 12.19 -13.35 -14.22
C ASP A 83 11.43 -12.12 -13.65
N GLU A 84 11.79 -11.69 -12.43
CA GLU A 84 11.08 -10.69 -11.63
C GLU A 84 11.04 -9.28 -12.24
N TYR A 85 11.97 -8.98 -13.16
CA TYR A 85 12.14 -7.63 -13.72
C TYR A 85 10.89 -7.14 -14.46
N LYS A 86 10.22 -8.01 -15.23
CA LYS A 86 9.02 -7.63 -16.00
C LYS A 86 7.86 -7.29 -15.07
N PHE A 87 7.69 -8.05 -13.99
CA PHE A 87 6.68 -7.83 -12.96
C PHE A 87 6.95 -6.54 -12.16
N ALA A 88 8.21 -6.27 -11.84
CA ALA A 88 8.62 -5.06 -11.15
C ALA A 88 8.35 -3.78 -11.96
N ILE A 89 8.60 -3.78 -13.28
CA ILE A 89 8.32 -2.64 -14.16
C ILE A 89 6.82 -2.33 -14.20
N VAL A 90 5.98 -3.37 -14.33
CA VAL A 90 4.51 -3.21 -14.32
C VAL A 90 4.07 -2.63 -12.98
N THR A 91 4.52 -3.20 -11.88
CA THR A 91 4.19 -2.75 -10.51
C THR A 91 4.59 -1.30 -10.27
N LEU A 92 5.79 -0.89 -10.71
CA LEU A 92 6.25 0.49 -10.57
C LEU A 92 5.41 1.47 -11.40
N THR A 93 4.96 1.04 -12.58
CA THR A 93 4.07 1.85 -13.44
C THR A 93 2.68 1.99 -12.82
N LEU A 94 2.13 0.91 -12.28
CA LEU A 94 0.76 0.90 -11.73
C LEU A 94 0.67 1.53 -10.34
N SER A 95 1.79 1.76 -9.65
CA SER A 95 1.83 2.44 -8.35
C SER A 95 1.75 3.98 -8.41
N ILE A 96 1.61 4.58 -9.60
CA ILE A 96 1.41 6.02 -9.78
C ILE A 96 0.26 6.60 -8.94
N PRO A 97 -0.96 6.01 -8.88
CA PRO A 97 -2.06 6.52 -8.07
C PRO A 97 -1.74 6.53 -6.58
N PHE A 98 -0.98 5.53 -6.11
CA PHE A 98 -0.49 5.49 -4.74
C PHE A 98 0.50 6.62 -4.47
N ILE A 99 1.51 6.80 -5.33
CA ILE A 99 2.52 7.86 -5.18
C ILE A 99 1.85 9.24 -5.17
N TYR A 100 0.93 9.48 -6.11
CA TYR A 100 0.18 10.73 -6.18
C TYR A 100 -0.62 11.01 -4.91
N ASN A 101 -1.38 10.02 -4.43
CA ASN A 101 -2.21 10.21 -3.25
C ASN A 101 -1.39 10.29 -1.95
N LEU A 102 -0.28 9.55 -1.88
CA LEU A 102 0.68 9.64 -0.79
C LEU A 102 1.26 11.05 -0.71
N PHE A 103 1.62 11.66 -1.85
CA PHE A 103 2.09 13.03 -1.91
C PHE A 103 1.04 14.02 -1.38
N LEU A 104 -0.24 13.86 -1.73
CA LEU A 104 -1.32 14.71 -1.20
C LEU A 104 -1.42 14.62 0.33
N VAL A 105 -1.41 13.41 0.88
CA VAL A 105 -1.48 13.20 2.33
C VAL A 105 -0.23 13.77 3.02
N LEU A 106 0.96 13.47 2.50
CA LEU A 106 2.22 13.95 3.05
C LEU A 106 2.32 15.47 3.01
N LYS A 107 1.87 16.14 1.94
CA LYS A 107 1.87 17.61 1.83
C LYS A 107 1.07 18.27 2.96
N SER A 108 -0.08 17.71 3.33
CA SER A 108 -0.92 18.22 4.42
C SER A 108 -0.38 17.87 5.81
N VAL A 109 0.37 16.76 5.90
CA VAL A 109 0.83 16.20 7.18
C VAL A 109 2.22 16.70 7.57
N LEU A 110 3.18 16.78 6.63
CA LEU A 110 4.56 17.18 6.90
C LEU A 110 4.68 18.47 7.73
N PRO A 111 3.94 19.55 7.44
CA PRO A 111 4.01 20.79 8.21
C PRO A 111 3.59 20.62 9.68
N ASN A 112 2.85 19.57 10.00
CA ASN A 112 2.27 19.30 11.32
C ASN A 112 2.89 18.08 12.02
N ILE A 113 3.92 17.45 11.47
CA ILE A 113 4.57 16.25 12.03
C ILE A 113 5.08 16.45 13.47
N ILE A 114 5.32 17.70 13.87
CA ILE A 114 5.76 18.06 15.23
C ILE A 114 4.65 17.84 16.27
N LYS A 115 3.38 17.79 15.86
CA LYS A 115 2.23 17.57 16.76
C LYS A 115 1.86 16.08 16.80
N ARG A 116 1.94 15.44 17.98
CA ARG A 116 1.55 14.04 18.20
C ARG A 116 0.13 13.69 17.72
N ASP A 117 -0.76 14.68 17.66
CA ASP A 117 -2.15 14.53 17.21
C ASP A 117 -2.26 13.96 15.79
N ILE A 118 -1.22 14.16 14.96
CA ILE A 118 -1.20 13.69 13.57
C ILE A 118 -1.22 12.16 13.45
N LEU A 119 -0.71 11.47 14.47
CA LEU A 119 -0.67 10.01 14.50
C LEU A 119 -2.08 9.41 14.61
N TYR A 120 -3.05 10.17 15.13
CA TYR A 120 -4.46 9.76 15.23
C TYR A 120 -5.25 9.97 13.92
N VAL A 121 -4.66 10.61 12.90
CA VAL A 121 -5.37 10.93 11.67
C VAL A 121 -5.66 9.65 10.87
N GLY A 122 -6.85 9.60 10.26
CA GLY A 122 -7.34 8.39 9.59
C GLY A 122 -7.61 7.25 10.56
N ASN A 123 -7.91 7.55 11.83
CA ASN A 123 -8.14 6.56 12.87
C ASN A 123 -6.91 5.64 13.12
N GLY A 124 -5.73 6.24 13.20
CA GLY A 124 -4.45 5.53 13.38
C GLY A 124 -3.80 5.04 12.07
N PHE A 125 -4.49 5.14 10.93
CA PHE A 125 -3.97 4.68 9.64
C PHE A 125 -2.73 5.46 9.17
N PHE A 126 -2.61 6.73 9.55
CA PHE A 126 -1.40 7.50 9.27
C PHE A 126 -0.18 6.92 10.00
N ALA A 127 -0.33 6.54 11.28
CA ALA A 127 0.74 5.91 12.05
C ALA A 127 1.16 4.55 11.46
N PHE A 128 0.19 3.75 11.00
CA PHE A 128 0.43 2.50 10.29
C PHE A 128 1.34 2.70 9.06
N ILE A 129 0.97 3.62 8.17
CA ILE A 129 1.74 3.92 6.96
C ILE A 129 3.15 4.39 7.30
N LEU A 130 3.29 5.28 8.28
CA LEU A 130 4.59 5.83 8.66
C LEU A 130 5.56 4.74 9.14
N VAL A 131 5.07 3.78 9.95
CA VAL A 131 5.88 2.64 10.40
C VAL A 131 6.28 1.75 9.23
N LEU A 132 5.38 1.48 8.28
CA LEU A 132 5.71 0.70 7.08
C LEU A 132 6.76 1.38 6.20
N ILE A 133 6.66 2.69 5.99
CA ILE A 133 7.63 3.46 5.20
C ILE A 133 9.02 3.39 5.86
N ILE A 134 9.09 3.56 7.18
CA ILE A 134 10.36 3.45 7.92
C ILE A 134 10.94 2.04 7.75
N GLY A 135 10.12 0.99 7.90
CA GLY A 135 10.55 -0.39 7.70
C GLY A 135 11.07 -0.67 6.29
N ALA A 136 10.38 -0.14 5.27
CA ALA A 136 10.77 -0.26 3.88
C ALA A 136 12.12 0.43 3.61
N ILE A 137 12.31 1.66 4.11
CA ILE A 137 13.57 2.41 3.97
C ILE A 137 14.71 1.68 4.67
N ILE A 138 14.50 1.23 5.92
CA ILE A 138 15.54 0.53 6.68
C ILE A 138 15.93 -0.79 6.01
N GLY A 139 14.95 -1.58 5.56
CA GLY A 139 15.22 -2.82 4.85
C GLY A 139 16.02 -2.59 3.57
N ARG A 140 15.61 -1.62 2.75
CA ARG A 140 16.30 -1.28 1.49
C ARG A 140 17.71 -0.74 1.73
N ALA A 141 17.90 0.12 2.73
CA ALA A 141 19.15 0.85 2.93
C ALA A 141 20.23 0.03 3.64
N PHE A 142 19.85 -0.90 4.53
CA PHE A 142 20.80 -1.55 5.43
C PHE A 142 20.87 -3.08 5.26
N ILE A 143 19.96 -3.70 4.52
CA ILE A 143 19.92 -5.16 4.38
C ILE A 143 19.96 -5.57 2.90
N THR A 144 21.04 -6.25 2.50
CA THR A 144 21.22 -6.80 1.16
C THR A 144 20.77 -8.26 1.04
N ASN A 145 20.62 -8.96 2.17
CA ASN A 145 20.23 -10.37 2.21
C ASN A 145 18.70 -10.54 2.31
N PHE A 146 18.12 -11.23 1.31
CA PHE A 146 16.70 -11.53 1.23
C PHE A 146 16.12 -12.21 2.49
N TYR A 147 16.85 -13.18 3.07
CA TYR A 147 16.40 -13.90 4.26
C TYR A 147 16.40 -13.03 5.51
N ALA A 148 17.19 -11.96 5.55
CA ALA A 148 17.18 -10.98 6.63
C ALA A 148 16.09 -9.90 6.43
N LEU A 149 15.66 -9.65 5.18
CA LEU A 149 14.54 -8.76 4.87
C LEU A 149 13.20 -9.33 5.35
N LEU A 150 13.01 -10.65 5.25
CA LEU A 150 11.80 -11.35 5.71
C LEU A 150 11.43 -11.01 7.17
N PRO A 151 12.25 -11.33 8.19
CA PRO A 151 11.93 -11.03 9.58
C PRO A 151 11.83 -9.52 9.85
N LEU A 152 12.62 -8.69 9.15
CA LEU A 152 12.54 -7.23 9.28
C LEU A 152 11.18 -6.69 8.82
N TYR A 153 10.76 -7.02 7.59
CA TYR A 153 9.48 -6.56 7.04
C TYR A 153 8.29 -7.11 7.81
N THR A 154 8.34 -8.37 8.25
CA THR A 154 7.30 -8.92 9.13
C THR A 154 7.26 -8.19 10.48
N GLY A 155 8.41 -7.89 11.08
CA GLY A 155 8.49 -7.10 12.32
C GLY A 155 7.91 -5.70 12.18
N PHE A 156 8.23 -4.99 11.09
CA PHE A 156 7.67 -3.66 10.81
C PHE A 156 6.17 -3.70 10.49
N LEU A 157 5.68 -4.77 9.84
CA LEU A 157 4.25 -4.99 9.66
C LEU A 157 3.53 -5.14 11.01
N ILE A 158 4.08 -5.95 11.92
CA ILE A 158 3.53 -6.11 13.28
C ILE A 158 3.53 -4.77 14.03
N LEU A 159 4.64 -4.03 13.99
CA LEU A 159 4.74 -2.71 14.61
C LEU A 159 3.76 -1.71 14.00
N ALA A 160 3.54 -1.75 12.69
CA ALA A 160 2.58 -0.89 12.02
C ALA A 160 1.15 -1.20 12.49
N ILE A 161 0.80 -2.48 12.63
CA ILE A 161 -0.50 -2.92 13.17
C ILE A 161 -0.66 -2.47 14.63
N ILE A 162 0.38 -2.60 15.46
CA ILE A 162 0.34 -2.10 16.85
C ILE A 162 0.13 -0.58 16.86
N ALA A 163 0.85 0.16 16.03
CA ALA A 163 0.70 1.61 15.89
C ALA A 163 -0.71 2.00 15.44
N LEU A 164 -1.29 1.28 14.47
CA LEU A 164 -2.67 1.46 14.03
C LEU A 164 -3.64 1.39 15.20
N PHE A 165 -3.55 0.33 16.01
CA PHE A 165 -4.46 0.12 17.14
C PHE A 165 -4.23 1.11 18.27
N TYR A 166 -2.97 1.47 18.55
CA TYR A 166 -2.62 2.42 19.59
C TYR A 166 -3.18 3.83 19.31
N PHE A 167 -3.10 4.28 18.06
CA PHE A 167 -3.57 5.61 17.65
C PHE A 167 -5.00 5.62 17.11
N ARG A 168 -5.72 4.50 17.20
CA ARG A 168 -7.15 4.42 16.89
C ARG A 168 -7.94 5.18 17.95
N LYS A 169 -8.82 6.10 17.55
CA LYS A 169 -9.78 6.70 18.49
C LYS A 169 -10.82 5.64 18.85
N LYS A 170 -11.00 5.42 20.16
CA LYS A 170 -12.08 4.57 20.70
C LYS A 170 -13.43 5.25 20.51
#